data_AF-A0A2D9DEI2-F1
#
_entry.id   AF-A0A2D9DEI2-F1
#
_cell.length_a   1.000
_cell.length_b   1.000
_cell.length_c   1.000
_cell.angle_alpha   90.00
_cell.angle_beta   90.00
_cell.angle_gamma   90.00
#
_symmetry.space_group_name_H-M   'P 1'
#
loop_
_entity.id
_entity.type
_entity.pdbx_description
1 polymer ?
#
loop_
_entity_poly.entity_id
_entity_poly.type
_entity_poly.pdbx_seq_one_letter_code
_entity_poly.pdbx_strand_id
1 'polypeptide(L)'
;MFFAIHSTIAQCSCDQTISSSNVTSSGYVFKENTTYCIQGNISVGEKVYFENNVTICVPSGSKLTINNQMPSSSSYPRSNIVNWNISGNLIIPNEFYSSFNMNILEGGKVSGLYNGIRQDLNVYGNYFNLDIDSGGSYIMGNLNFHNTQSNTINNAGDFSITGEIAMRNERASLQFFNYNVASLTGNLNFTQGGLNLFENYGTFDCNGIHSTDPTLHLKNDGDMTTRGNYDDTVGSNFSNCGTLHMSQNWTNLQGRIINTGNMTVTVSSVAFNSTGRIDNYSIMSLRGVTMAPDGAVFYNEGEVTFETNQVYNVKFYGPGSNQQPDHSTSTNYGRFKWPGVSNGNALVKGNLNLVNTNGKSSREGMFGNNSVVSDNGSVKYGNCNDCTVITEYDQCANADGTWPINVNKPEMPKSIPVNRHVRTHL
;
A
#
# COMPACT_ATOMS: atom_id res chain seq x y z
N MET A 1 21.23 11.85 -7.03
CA MET A 1 21.30 11.52 -8.46
C MET A 1 22.39 10.47 -8.65
N PHE A 2 22.02 9.20 -8.60
CA PHE A 2 22.90 8.08 -8.95
C PHE A 2 22.36 7.51 -10.26
N PHE A 3 23.15 7.61 -11.34
CA PHE A 3 22.83 6.94 -12.58
C PHE A 3 23.21 5.46 -12.44
N ALA A 4 22.22 4.58 -12.47
CA ALA A 4 22.44 3.15 -12.65
C ALA A 4 22.89 2.90 -14.09
N ILE A 5 24.09 2.37 -14.24
CA ILE A 5 24.66 1.91 -15.51
C ILE A 5 23.81 0.72 -15.97
N HIS A 6 22.99 0.91 -17.00
CA HIS A 6 22.24 -0.17 -17.64
C HIS A 6 23.23 -1.05 -18.41
N SER A 7 23.67 -2.15 -17.82
CA SER A 7 24.27 -3.23 -18.58
C SER A 7 23.14 -4.03 -19.22
N THR A 8 23.15 -4.15 -20.55
CA THR A 8 22.35 -5.15 -21.27
C THR A 8 22.92 -6.52 -20.91
N ILE A 9 22.40 -7.14 -19.85
CA ILE A 9 22.80 -8.47 -19.39
C ILE A 9 22.51 -9.47 -20.51
N ALA A 10 23.52 -10.27 -20.88
CA ALA A 10 23.31 -11.45 -21.71
C ALA A 10 22.28 -12.36 -21.01
N GLN A 11 21.14 -12.58 -21.67
CA GLN A 11 19.88 -13.03 -21.07
C GLN A 11 19.95 -14.31 -20.21
N CYS A 12 20.91 -15.20 -20.46
CA CYS A 12 21.38 -16.30 -19.62
C CYS A 12 22.54 -17.00 -20.37
N SER A 13 23.43 -17.70 -19.65
CA SER A 13 24.26 -18.75 -20.27
C SER A 13 23.47 -20.06 -20.21
N CYS A 14 23.05 -20.57 -21.36
CA CYS A 14 22.12 -21.70 -21.45
C CYS A 14 22.86 -23.04 -21.49
N ASP A 15 22.46 -24.00 -20.66
CA ASP A 15 22.90 -25.39 -20.76
C ASP A 15 22.13 -26.12 -21.87
N GLN A 16 20.84 -25.78 -22.03
CA GLN A 16 19.95 -26.37 -23.02
C GLN A 16 19.09 -25.32 -23.72
N THR A 17 18.78 -25.57 -24.98
CA THR A 17 17.82 -24.77 -25.76
C THR A 17 16.56 -25.58 -26.00
N ILE A 18 15.41 -24.98 -25.72
CA ILE A 18 14.09 -25.55 -26.01
C ILE A 18 13.55 -24.90 -27.27
N SER A 19 13.41 -25.72 -28.31
CA SER A 19 12.75 -25.36 -29.56
C SER A 19 11.52 -26.25 -29.78
N SER A 20 10.74 -25.99 -30.84
CA SER A 20 9.48 -26.71 -31.09
C SER A 20 9.65 -28.21 -31.30
N SER A 21 10.86 -28.66 -31.67
CA SER A 21 11.20 -30.08 -31.80
C SER A 21 11.43 -30.79 -30.45
N ASN A 22 11.63 -30.03 -29.36
CA ASN A 22 11.97 -30.57 -28.04
C ASN A 22 10.77 -30.86 -27.14
N VAL A 23 9.57 -30.40 -27.51
CA VAL A 23 8.36 -30.54 -26.70
C VAL A 23 7.51 -31.69 -27.23
N THR A 24 7.38 -32.76 -26.45
CA THR A 24 6.53 -33.89 -26.80
C THR A 24 5.08 -33.66 -26.36
N SER A 25 4.16 -34.41 -26.96
CA SER A 25 2.75 -34.39 -26.56
C SER A 25 2.50 -34.88 -25.13
N SER A 26 3.47 -35.53 -24.48
CA SER A 26 3.33 -36.13 -23.14
C SER A 26 3.75 -35.21 -21.98
N GLY A 27 4.04 -33.94 -22.26
CA GLY A 27 4.57 -32.98 -21.28
C GLY A 27 6.09 -32.80 -21.34
N TYR A 28 6.65 -32.02 -20.42
CA TYR A 28 8.09 -31.73 -20.36
C TYR A 28 8.61 -31.67 -18.92
N VAL A 29 9.79 -32.24 -18.69
CA VAL A 29 10.49 -32.20 -17.39
C VAL A 29 11.74 -31.35 -17.53
N PHE A 30 11.77 -30.22 -16.84
CA PHE A 30 12.97 -29.41 -16.69
C PHE A 30 13.86 -30.03 -15.59
N LYS A 31 15.09 -30.35 -15.96
CA LYS A 31 16.04 -31.09 -15.12
C LYS A 31 16.77 -30.20 -14.13
N GLU A 32 17.12 -30.77 -12.99
CA GLU A 32 17.72 -30.03 -11.89
C GLU A 32 19.02 -29.33 -12.30
N ASN A 33 19.31 -28.21 -11.64
CA ASN A 33 20.55 -27.43 -11.83
C ASN A 33 20.87 -27.09 -13.30
N THR A 34 19.84 -26.95 -14.13
CA THR A 34 19.98 -26.72 -15.57
C THR A 34 19.34 -25.39 -15.95
N THR A 35 20.03 -24.64 -16.80
CA THR A 35 19.55 -23.39 -17.39
C THR A 35 19.03 -23.64 -18.80
N TYR A 36 17.76 -23.32 -19.02
CA TYR A 36 17.04 -23.52 -20.27
C TYR A 36 16.75 -22.19 -20.97
N CYS A 37 17.01 -22.13 -22.27
CA CYS A 37 16.66 -20.98 -23.10
C CYS A 37 15.60 -21.33 -24.11
N ILE A 38 14.52 -20.56 -24.12
CA ILE A 38 13.41 -20.75 -25.06
C ILE A 38 13.79 -20.10 -26.39
N GLN A 39 13.65 -20.83 -27.48
CA GLN A 39 13.88 -20.31 -28.83
C GLN A 39 12.60 -20.33 -29.65
N GLY A 40 12.08 -19.14 -29.97
CA GLY A 40 10.87 -18.96 -30.77
C GLY A 40 9.59 -19.12 -29.96
N ASN A 41 8.52 -19.53 -30.62
CA ASN A 41 7.19 -19.68 -30.01
C ASN A 41 6.95 -21.14 -29.63
N ILE A 42 7.01 -21.42 -28.34
CA ILE A 42 6.87 -22.75 -27.75
C ILE A 42 5.58 -22.83 -26.95
N SER A 43 4.87 -23.94 -27.10
CA SER A 43 3.69 -24.27 -26.31
C SER A 43 3.81 -25.67 -25.76
N VAL A 44 3.76 -25.81 -24.44
CA VAL A 44 3.71 -27.10 -23.75
C VAL A 44 2.25 -27.38 -23.41
N GLY A 45 1.67 -28.36 -24.11
CA GLY A 45 0.24 -28.65 -24.09
C GLY A 45 -0.24 -29.46 -22.89
N GLU A 46 0.63 -30.29 -22.31
CA GLU A 46 0.29 -31.14 -21.16
C GLU A 46 1.01 -30.70 -19.87
N LYS A 47 1.53 -31.65 -19.09
CA LYS A 47 2.11 -31.42 -17.76
C LYS A 47 3.53 -30.91 -17.87
N VAL A 48 3.84 -29.87 -17.11
CA VAL A 48 5.20 -29.38 -16.94
C VAL A 48 5.67 -29.69 -15.52
N TYR A 49 6.86 -30.27 -15.41
CA TYR A 49 7.50 -30.56 -14.14
C TYR A 49 8.83 -29.82 -14.05
N PHE A 50 9.13 -29.32 -12.86
CA PHE A 50 10.43 -28.73 -12.54
C PHE A 50 11.09 -29.55 -11.45
N GLU A 51 12.26 -30.09 -11.75
CA GLU A 51 13.19 -30.53 -10.73
C GLU A 51 13.80 -29.30 -10.02
N ASN A 52 14.65 -29.51 -9.02
CA ASN A 52 15.09 -28.42 -8.17
C ASN A 52 16.13 -27.51 -8.87
N ASN A 53 16.11 -26.23 -8.55
CA ASN A 53 17.08 -25.23 -9.02
C ASN A 53 17.16 -25.13 -10.56
N VAL A 54 16.00 -25.18 -11.21
CA VAL A 54 15.85 -24.95 -12.65
C VAL A 54 15.88 -23.46 -12.93
N THR A 55 16.56 -23.04 -13.99
CA THR A 55 16.46 -21.66 -14.51
C THR A 55 15.90 -21.66 -15.93
N ILE A 56 14.91 -20.82 -16.21
CA ILE A 56 14.29 -20.71 -17.53
C ILE A 56 14.35 -19.27 -18.01
N CYS A 57 14.90 -19.09 -19.20
CA CYS A 57 15.15 -17.80 -19.80
C CYS A 57 14.28 -17.70 -21.06
N VAL A 58 13.37 -16.72 -21.06
CA VAL A 58 12.50 -16.41 -22.20
C VAL A 58 13.02 -15.13 -22.84
N PRO A 59 13.85 -15.24 -23.89
CA PRO A 59 14.49 -14.09 -24.50
C PRO A 59 13.50 -13.22 -25.28
N SER A 60 13.91 -11.99 -25.57
CA SER A 60 13.11 -11.06 -26.38
C SER A 60 12.78 -11.68 -27.74
N GLY A 61 11.55 -11.46 -28.21
CA GLY A 61 11.03 -12.06 -29.45
C GLY A 61 10.60 -13.53 -29.33
N SER A 62 10.87 -14.21 -28.20
CA SER A 62 10.38 -15.57 -27.94
C SER A 62 9.12 -15.58 -27.07
N LYS A 63 8.38 -16.69 -27.14
CA LYS A 63 7.17 -16.92 -26.34
C LYS A 63 7.17 -18.34 -25.79
N LEU A 64 6.98 -18.48 -24.49
CA LEU A 64 6.67 -19.77 -23.87
C LEU A 64 5.23 -19.76 -23.37
N THR A 65 4.46 -20.78 -23.73
CA THR A 65 3.10 -20.99 -23.25
C THR A 65 3.03 -22.34 -22.54
N ILE A 66 2.54 -22.35 -21.30
CA ILE A 66 2.28 -23.57 -20.54
C ILE A 66 0.78 -23.64 -20.30
N ASN A 67 0.10 -24.58 -20.97
CA ASN A 67 -1.36 -24.53 -21.17
C ASN A 67 -2.19 -25.22 -20.08
N ASN A 68 -1.61 -26.11 -19.27
CA ASN A 68 -2.40 -27.02 -18.43
C ASN A 68 -2.09 -26.88 -16.94
N GLN A 69 -1.45 -27.85 -16.31
CA GLN A 69 -1.10 -27.81 -14.88
C GLN A 69 0.39 -28.09 -14.68
N MET A 70 0.92 -27.58 -13.57
CA MET A 70 2.25 -27.92 -13.06
C MET A 70 2.12 -28.78 -11.79
N PRO A 71 1.66 -30.03 -11.89
CA PRO A 71 1.21 -30.79 -10.73
C PRO A 71 2.33 -31.07 -9.73
N SER A 72 2.02 -31.04 -8.42
CA SER A 72 2.93 -31.54 -7.39
C SER A 72 2.97 -33.06 -7.34
N SER A 73 4.15 -33.64 -7.09
CA SER A 73 4.30 -35.05 -6.68
C SER A 73 5.43 -35.17 -5.65
N SER A 74 5.59 -36.34 -5.02
CA SER A 74 6.75 -36.59 -4.14
C SER A 74 8.10 -36.46 -4.89
N SER A 75 8.10 -36.68 -6.20
CA SER A 75 9.27 -36.50 -7.08
C SER A 75 9.50 -35.05 -7.49
N TYR A 76 8.48 -34.18 -7.35
CA TYR A 76 8.54 -32.75 -7.68
C TYR A 76 7.93 -31.95 -6.51
N PRO A 77 8.65 -31.90 -5.38
CA PRO A 77 8.12 -31.29 -4.17
C PRO A 77 7.94 -29.79 -4.34
N ARG A 78 7.02 -29.23 -3.53
CA ARG A 78 6.71 -27.79 -3.53
C ARG A 78 7.89 -26.90 -3.15
N SER A 79 8.87 -27.47 -2.46
CA SER A 79 10.12 -26.82 -2.11
C SER A 79 11.08 -26.63 -3.29
N ASN A 80 10.84 -27.28 -4.43
CA ASN A 80 11.67 -27.09 -5.62
C ASN A 80 11.64 -25.62 -6.03
N ILE A 81 12.81 -25.10 -6.37
CA ILE A 81 13.03 -23.72 -6.74
C ILE A 81 13.10 -23.60 -8.25
N VAL A 82 12.26 -22.74 -8.82
CA VAL A 82 12.28 -22.40 -10.26
C VAL A 82 12.58 -20.93 -10.43
N ASN A 83 13.64 -20.62 -11.19
CA ASN A 83 14.05 -19.26 -11.50
C ASN A 83 13.62 -18.91 -12.93
N TRP A 84 13.01 -17.75 -13.12
CA TRP A 84 12.54 -17.26 -14.41
C TRP A 84 13.18 -15.93 -14.75
N ASN A 85 13.77 -15.82 -15.94
CA ASN A 85 14.27 -14.56 -16.50
C ASN A 85 13.53 -14.27 -17.80
N ILE A 86 12.67 -13.25 -17.80
CA ILE A 86 11.69 -13.03 -18.87
C ILE A 86 11.92 -11.67 -19.51
N SER A 87 12.38 -11.63 -20.77
CA SER A 87 12.32 -10.44 -21.64
C SER A 87 11.42 -10.64 -22.86
N GLY A 88 10.97 -11.87 -23.09
CA GLY A 88 9.96 -12.22 -24.09
C GLY A 88 8.58 -12.35 -23.47
N ASN A 89 7.78 -13.28 -23.98
CA ASN A 89 6.41 -13.51 -23.50
C ASN A 89 6.30 -14.86 -22.78
N LEU A 90 5.83 -14.87 -21.54
CA LEU A 90 5.50 -16.07 -20.79
C LEU A 90 4.00 -16.10 -20.52
N ILE A 91 3.35 -17.20 -20.90
CA ILE A 91 1.99 -17.52 -20.51
C ILE A 91 2.02 -18.73 -19.59
N ILE A 92 1.57 -18.54 -18.35
CA ILE A 92 1.56 -19.57 -17.30
C ILE A 92 0.14 -20.10 -17.03
N PRO A 93 0.05 -21.34 -16.51
CA PRO A 93 -1.22 -21.96 -16.14
C PRO A 93 -1.81 -21.34 -14.86
N ASN A 94 -2.96 -21.87 -14.46
CA ASN A 94 -3.71 -21.43 -13.28
C ASN A 94 -3.11 -21.88 -11.93
N GLU A 95 -2.20 -22.87 -11.94
CA GLU A 95 -1.66 -23.48 -10.73
C GLU A 95 -0.14 -23.66 -10.84
N PHE A 96 0.57 -23.22 -9.79
CA PHE A 96 2.02 -23.32 -9.68
C PHE A 96 2.38 -23.98 -8.35
N TYR A 97 2.96 -25.18 -8.40
CA TYR A 97 3.22 -25.97 -7.20
C TYR A 97 4.64 -25.83 -6.63
N SER A 98 5.58 -25.29 -7.39
CA SER A 98 6.97 -25.05 -6.94
C SER A 98 7.13 -23.65 -6.36
N SER A 99 8.15 -23.45 -5.51
CA SER A 99 8.62 -22.11 -5.15
C SER A 99 9.26 -21.44 -6.36
N PHE A 100 9.13 -20.12 -6.47
CA PHE A 100 9.72 -19.45 -7.62
C PHE A 100 10.29 -18.07 -7.33
N ASN A 101 11.29 -17.75 -8.15
CA ASN A 101 11.86 -16.43 -8.34
C ASN A 101 11.62 -16.03 -9.79
N MET A 102 10.94 -14.91 -10.02
CA MET A 102 10.60 -14.45 -11.36
C MET A 102 11.07 -13.03 -11.57
N ASN A 103 11.98 -12.86 -12.52
CA ASN A 103 12.50 -11.57 -12.96
C ASN A 103 11.90 -11.25 -14.32
N ILE A 104 11.05 -10.22 -14.39
CA ILE A 104 10.46 -9.70 -15.62
C ILE A 104 11.26 -8.47 -16.02
N LEU A 105 12.16 -8.67 -16.97
CA LEU A 105 13.06 -7.66 -17.50
C LEU A 105 12.31 -6.72 -18.47
N GLU A 106 12.97 -5.65 -18.90
CA GLU A 106 12.43 -4.72 -19.90
C GLU A 106 11.90 -5.46 -21.14
N GLY A 107 10.65 -5.14 -21.54
CA GLY A 107 9.95 -5.77 -22.67
C GLY A 107 9.35 -7.15 -22.36
N GLY A 108 9.72 -7.75 -21.22
CA GLY A 108 9.19 -8.99 -20.70
C GLY A 108 7.72 -8.88 -20.33
N LYS A 109 6.93 -9.91 -20.67
CA LYS A 109 5.50 -9.97 -20.38
C LYS A 109 5.15 -11.32 -19.81
N VAL A 110 4.54 -11.33 -18.64
CA VAL A 110 3.98 -12.53 -18.01
C VAL A 110 2.48 -12.37 -17.91
N SER A 111 1.72 -13.35 -18.41
CA SER A 111 0.26 -13.32 -18.32
C SER A 111 -0.37 -14.69 -18.09
N GLY A 112 -1.47 -14.71 -17.36
CA GLY A 112 -2.35 -15.88 -17.27
C GLY A 112 -3.47 -15.75 -18.29
N LEU A 113 -3.18 -15.82 -19.60
CA LEU A 113 -4.23 -15.72 -20.62
C LEU A 113 -4.43 -17.07 -21.32
N TYR A 114 -5.54 -17.74 -21.01
CA TYR A 114 -5.92 -18.99 -21.66
C TYR A 114 -7.27 -18.81 -22.37
N ASN A 115 -7.30 -19.07 -23.68
CA ASN A 115 -8.47 -18.88 -24.56
C ASN A 115 -9.14 -17.49 -24.45
N GLY A 116 -8.32 -16.44 -24.28
CA GLY A 116 -8.81 -15.06 -24.14
C GLY A 116 -9.38 -14.71 -22.75
N ILE A 117 -9.38 -15.67 -21.82
CA ILE A 117 -9.84 -15.49 -20.44
C ILE A 117 -8.62 -15.35 -19.54
N ARG A 118 -8.62 -14.32 -18.70
CA ARG A 118 -7.61 -14.15 -17.64
C ARG A 118 -7.80 -15.23 -16.59
N GLN A 119 -6.72 -15.95 -16.31
CA GLN A 119 -6.64 -17.03 -15.37
C GLN A 119 -6.12 -16.51 -14.03
N ASP A 120 -6.64 -17.10 -12.97
CA ASP A 120 -6.11 -16.94 -11.63
C ASP A 120 -4.79 -17.68 -11.50
N LEU A 121 -3.82 -17.11 -10.79
CA LEU A 121 -2.61 -17.82 -10.41
C LEU A 121 -2.75 -18.32 -8.97
N ASN A 122 -2.77 -19.64 -8.80
CA ASN A 122 -2.74 -20.30 -7.49
C ASN A 122 -1.32 -20.78 -7.18
N VAL A 123 -0.72 -20.23 -6.14
CA VAL A 123 0.65 -20.50 -5.74
C VAL A 123 0.66 -21.45 -4.52
N TYR A 124 1.24 -22.63 -4.70
CA TYR A 124 1.37 -23.65 -3.66
C TYR A 124 2.82 -23.90 -3.21
N GLY A 125 3.81 -23.26 -3.85
CA GLY A 125 5.21 -23.29 -3.43
C GLY A 125 5.42 -22.71 -2.02
N ASN A 126 6.63 -22.87 -1.48
CA ASN A 126 6.95 -22.32 -0.15
C ASN A 126 7.15 -20.81 -0.18
N TYR A 127 7.56 -20.25 -1.33
CA TYR A 127 7.71 -18.81 -1.51
C TYR A 127 7.47 -18.39 -2.96
N PHE A 128 7.15 -17.11 -3.12
CA PHE A 128 6.92 -16.42 -4.39
C PHE A 128 7.74 -15.13 -4.37
N ASN A 129 8.71 -14.98 -5.27
CA ASN A 129 9.42 -13.73 -5.44
C ASN A 129 9.21 -13.26 -6.88
N LEU A 130 8.68 -12.04 -7.02
CA LEU A 130 8.40 -11.41 -8.31
C LEU A 130 9.08 -10.05 -8.34
N ASP A 131 10.06 -9.93 -9.23
CA ASP A 131 10.76 -8.69 -9.53
C ASP A 131 10.37 -8.27 -10.95
N ILE A 132 9.82 -7.06 -11.09
CA ILE A 132 9.40 -6.49 -12.37
C ILE A 132 10.23 -5.25 -12.61
N ASP A 133 11.10 -5.27 -13.61
CA ASP A 133 11.89 -4.12 -14.01
C ASP A 133 11.03 -3.11 -14.78
N SER A 134 11.56 -1.89 -14.89
CA SER A 134 10.99 -0.86 -15.75
C SER A 134 10.77 -1.39 -17.18
N GLY A 135 9.55 -1.22 -17.71
CA GLY A 135 9.15 -1.72 -19.02
C GLY A 135 8.77 -3.21 -19.07
N GLY A 136 8.86 -3.94 -17.95
CA GLY A 136 8.28 -5.27 -17.78
C GLY A 136 6.79 -5.22 -17.42
N SER A 137 6.05 -6.30 -17.67
CA SER A 137 4.61 -6.37 -17.37
C SER A 137 4.17 -7.71 -16.80
N TYR A 138 3.34 -7.67 -15.75
CA TYR A 138 2.72 -8.83 -15.12
C TYR A 138 1.20 -8.67 -15.05
N ILE A 139 0.47 -9.66 -15.58
CA ILE A 139 -0.97 -9.55 -15.76
C ILE A 139 -1.69 -10.87 -15.40
N MET A 140 -2.54 -10.87 -14.36
CA MET A 140 -3.30 -12.06 -13.92
C MET A 140 -4.77 -11.77 -13.60
N GLY A 141 -5.56 -12.85 -13.45
CA GLY A 141 -6.90 -12.86 -12.87
C GLY A 141 -6.87 -12.49 -11.39
N ASN A 142 -6.95 -13.49 -10.51
CA ASN A 142 -6.56 -13.42 -9.10
C ASN A 142 -5.10 -13.88 -8.88
N LEU A 143 -4.49 -13.48 -7.77
CA LEU A 143 -3.23 -14.03 -7.27
C LEU A 143 -3.46 -14.61 -5.88
N ASN A 144 -3.46 -15.95 -5.78
CA ASN A 144 -3.84 -16.69 -4.59
C ASN A 144 -2.64 -17.42 -3.98
N PHE A 145 -2.33 -17.10 -2.72
CA PHE A 145 -1.23 -17.67 -1.95
C PHE A 145 -1.74 -18.75 -1.00
N HIS A 146 -1.58 -20.04 -1.35
CA HIS A 146 -2.19 -21.17 -0.61
C HIS A 146 -1.28 -21.82 0.43
N ASN A 147 0.04 -21.90 0.19
CA ASN A 147 0.99 -22.53 1.13
C ASN A 147 2.34 -21.81 1.20
N THR A 148 2.39 -20.61 0.64
CA THR A 148 3.59 -19.78 0.63
C THR A 148 3.78 -19.14 2.00
N GLN A 149 4.95 -19.30 2.60
CA GLN A 149 5.29 -18.70 3.89
C GLN A 149 5.74 -17.24 3.73
N SER A 150 6.44 -16.95 2.65
CA SER A 150 6.96 -15.62 2.33
C SER A 150 6.73 -15.31 0.87
N ASN A 151 6.17 -14.14 0.59
CA ASN A 151 5.96 -13.65 -0.76
C ASN A 151 6.50 -12.23 -0.88
N THR A 152 7.23 -11.95 -1.96
CA THR A 152 7.77 -10.63 -2.27
C THR A 152 7.35 -10.22 -3.66
N ILE A 153 6.84 -9.00 -3.79
CA ILE A 153 6.58 -8.34 -5.07
C ILE A 153 7.34 -7.02 -5.07
N ASN A 154 8.32 -6.89 -5.96
CA ASN A 154 9.01 -5.64 -6.25
C ASN A 154 8.61 -5.18 -7.65
N ASN A 155 7.76 -4.17 -7.74
CA ASN A 155 7.24 -3.68 -9.01
C ASN A 155 7.85 -2.34 -9.42
N ALA A 156 8.76 -2.33 -10.39
CA ALA A 156 9.20 -1.13 -11.12
C ALA A 156 8.60 -1.02 -12.54
N GLY A 157 7.78 -2.00 -12.96
CA GLY A 157 7.09 -2.04 -14.25
C GLY A 157 5.58 -1.87 -14.13
N ASP A 158 4.83 -2.60 -14.97
CA ASP A 158 3.36 -2.60 -14.99
C ASP A 158 2.80 -3.87 -14.34
N PHE A 159 2.14 -3.73 -13.19
CA PHE A 159 1.51 -4.83 -12.46
C PHE A 159 -0.02 -4.71 -12.47
N SER A 160 -0.71 -5.74 -12.98
CA SER A 160 -2.18 -5.74 -13.10
C SER A 160 -2.81 -7.05 -12.66
N ILE A 161 -3.74 -6.97 -11.71
CA ILE A 161 -4.57 -8.07 -11.23
C ILE A 161 -6.04 -7.68 -11.47
N THR A 162 -6.75 -8.44 -12.30
CA THR A 162 -8.17 -8.15 -12.59
C THR A 162 -9.15 -8.64 -11.53
N GLY A 163 -8.66 -9.30 -10.50
CA GLY A 163 -9.41 -9.62 -9.30
C GLY A 163 -8.62 -9.24 -8.06
N GLU A 164 -8.50 -10.16 -7.11
CA GLU A 164 -7.86 -9.93 -5.81
C GLU A 164 -6.47 -10.57 -5.69
N ILE A 165 -5.67 -10.01 -4.78
CA ILE A 165 -4.53 -10.71 -4.17
C ILE A 165 -5.02 -11.26 -2.83
N ALA A 166 -4.87 -12.56 -2.62
CA ALA A 166 -5.41 -13.21 -1.44
C ALA A 166 -4.46 -14.22 -0.81
N MET A 167 -4.22 -14.05 0.48
CA MET A 167 -3.59 -15.04 1.34
C MET A 167 -4.63 -16.05 1.81
N ARG A 168 -4.58 -17.25 1.24
CA ARG A 168 -5.57 -18.33 1.46
C ARG A 168 -5.22 -19.25 2.63
N ASN A 169 -4.11 -18.98 3.31
CA ASN A 169 -3.63 -19.74 4.46
C ASN A 169 -3.13 -18.76 5.52
N GLU A 170 -3.43 -19.08 6.78
CA GLU A 170 -3.03 -18.29 7.95
C GLU A 170 -1.52 -18.06 8.08
N ARG A 171 -0.66 -18.82 7.37
CA ARG A 171 0.80 -18.68 7.36
C ARG A 171 1.35 -17.84 6.20
N ALA A 172 0.49 -17.39 5.29
CA ALA A 172 0.94 -16.62 4.15
C ALA A 172 1.15 -15.16 4.54
N SER A 173 2.30 -14.63 4.11
CA SER A 173 2.68 -13.22 4.28
C SER A 173 3.05 -12.60 2.93
N LEU A 174 2.91 -11.29 2.79
CA LEU A 174 3.27 -10.56 1.58
C LEU A 174 4.01 -9.27 1.92
N GLN A 175 5.16 -9.09 1.26
CA GLN A 175 5.85 -7.83 1.14
C GLN A 175 5.65 -7.30 -0.28
N PHE A 176 4.96 -6.18 -0.42
CA PHE A 176 4.67 -5.58 -1.72
C PHE A 176 5.22 -4.15 -1.79
N PHE A 177 6.25 -3.98 -2.60
CA PHE A 177 6.86 -2.70 -2.93
C PHE A 177 6.46 -2.29 -4.35
N ASN A 178 5.75 -1.16 -4.47
CA ASN A 178 5.36 -0.60 -5.76
C ASN A 178 6.13 0.68 -6.05
N TYR A 179 6.95 0.68 -7.08
CA TYR A 179 7.74 1.83 -7.54
C TYR A 179 7.21 2.47 -8.83
N ASN A 180 6.27 1.81 -9.52
CA ASN A 180 5.65 2.32 -10.74
C ASN A 180 4.13 2.10 -10.71
N VAL A 181 3.54 1.40 -11.67
CA VAL A 181 2.08 1.27 -11.77
C VAL A 181 1.64 -0.12 -11.30
N ALA A 182 0.76 -0.14 -10.30
CA ALA A 182 0.08 -1.34 -9.83
C ALA A 182 -1.43 -1.11 -9.77
N SER A 183 -2.21 -2.01 -10.36
CA SER A 183 -3.67 -1.93 -10.41
C SER A 183 -4.32 -3.26 -10.06
N LEU A 184 -5.25 -3.23 -9.11
CA LEU A 184 -6.11 -4.33 -8.70
C LEU A 184 -7.57 -3.93 -8.89
N THR A 185 -8.32 -4.69 -9.68
CA THR A 185 -9.78 -4.45 -9.74
C THR A 185 -10.48 -4.93 -8.47
N GLY A 186 -9.91 -5.92 -7.78
CA GLY A 186 -10.38 -6.43 -6.49
C GLY A 186 -9.56 -5.93 -5.30
N ASN A 187 -9.61 -6.70 -4.22
CA ASN A 187 -8.98 -6.35 -2.95
C ASN A 187 -7.53 -6.84 -2.87
N LEU A 188 -6.74 -6.15 -2.04
CA LEU A 188 -5.50 -6.67 -1.50
C LEU A 188 -5.79 -7.18 -0.08
N ASN A 189 -5.71 -8.50 0.14
CA ASN A 189 -6.09 -9.12 1.41
C ASN A 189 -4.87 -9.66 2.15
N PHE A 190 -4.64 -9.24 3.41
CA PHE A 190 -3.61 -9.82 4.29
C PHE A 190 -4.16 -10.68 5.43
N THR A 191 -3.32 -11.62 5.90
CA THR A 191 -3.60 -12.55 7.00
C THR A 191 -2.42 -12.60 7.98
N GLN A 192 -2.65 -13.06 9.22
CA GLN A 192 -1.67 -13.15 10.33
C GLN A 192 -0.53 -14.19 10.14
N GLY A 193 0.07 -14.28 8.95
CA GLY A 193 0.99 -15.36 8.60
C GLY A 193 2.48 -15.07 8.73
N GLY A 194 2.85 -13.84 9.03
CA GLY A 194 4.25 -13.42 9.10
C GLY A 194 4.35 -11.92 8.90
N LEU A 195 5.48 -11.47 8.37
CA LEU A 195 5.72 -10.07 8.09
C LEU A 195 4.92 -9.63 6.85
N ASN A 196 3.85 -8.87 7.07
CA ASN A 196 3.14 -8.18 6.00
C ASN A 196 3.60 -6.72 5.93
N LEU A 197 4.04 -6.32 4.74
CA LEU A 197 4.49 -4.95 4.46
C LEU A 197 3.96 -4.53 3.11
N PHE A 198 3.45 -3.31 3.02
CA PHE A 198 3.23 -2.70 1.72
C PHE A 198 3.70 -1.26 1.70
N GLU A 199 4.44 -0.94 0.66
CA GLU A 199 4.99 0.38 0.42
C GLU A 199 4.73 0.79 -1.03
N ASN A 200 3.97 1.87 -1.20
CA ASN A 200 3.71 2.48 -2.49
C ASN A 200 4.53 3.75 -2.68
N TYR A 201 5.44 3.74 -3.65
CA TYR A 201 6.22 4.88 -4.14
C TYR A 201 5.75 5.38 -5.52
N GLY A 202 4.94 4.58 -6.23
CA GLY A 202 4.40 4.91 -7.55
C GLY A 202 2.89 5.18 -7.53
N THR A 203 2.18 4.72 -8.56
CA THR A 203 0.71 4.77 -8.64
C THR A 203 0.11 3.42 -8.28
N PHE A 204 -0.78 3.40 -7.28
CA PHE A 204 -1.50 2.21 -6.85
C PHE A 204 -3.01 2.44 -6.88
N ASP A 205 -3.74 1.57 -7.56
CA ASP A 205 -5.20 1.59 -7.61
C ASP A 205 -5.76 0.23 -7.19
N CYS A 206 -6.63 0.18 -6.18
CA CYS A 206 -7.29 -1.05 -5.77
C CYS A 206 -8.78 -0.87 -5.44
N ASN A 207 -9.53 -1.97 -5.30
CA ASN A 207 -10.84 -1.89 -4.66
C ASN A 207 -10.69 -1.54 -3.19
N GLY A 208 -10.05 -2.37 -2.38
CA GLY A 208 -9.81 -2.10 -0.96
C GLY A 208 -8.59 -2.85 -0.46
N ILE A 209 -8.12 -2.46 0.73
CA ILE A 209 -7.10 -3.22 1.46
C ILE A 209 -7.77 -3.79 2.70
N HIS A 210 -7.81 -5.11 2.79
CA HIS A 210 -8.38 -5.82 3.93
C HIS A 210 -7.29 -6.60 4.63
N SER A 211 -7.38 -6.66 5.94
CA SER A 211 -6.45 -7.47 6.70
C SER A 211 -7.03 -7.86 8.03
N THR A 212 -6.59 -9.02 8.49
CA THR A 212 -6.80 -9.48 9.87
C THR A 212 -5.52 -9.41 10.68
N ASP A 213 -4.43 -8.89 10.11
CA ASP A 213 -3.12 -8.78 10.72
C ASP A 213 -2.96 -7.48 11.51
N PRO A 214 -2.91 -7.55 12.85
CA PRO A 214 -2.72 -6.36 13.69
C PRO A 214 -1.31 -5.77 13.56
N THR A 215 -0.39 -6.46 12.89
CA THR A 215 0.99 -6.01 12.63
C THR A 215 1.18 -5.50 11.20
N LEU A 216 0.11 -5.37 10.42
CA LEU A 216 0.21 -4.84 9.06
C LEU A 216 0.73 -3.41 9.07
N HIS A 217 1.78 -3.21 8.28
CA HIS A 217 2.47 -1.95 8.09
C HIS A 217 2.27 -1.47 6.66
N LEU A 218 1.63 -0.31 6.51
CA LEU A 218 1.25 0.23 5.21
C LEU A 218 1.77 1.66 5.06
N LYS A 219 2.49 1.91 3.96
CA LYS A 219 3.04 3.22 3.62
C LYS A 219 2.67 3.62 2.20
N ASN A 220 2.23 4.86 2.04
CA ASN A 220 2.01 5.50 0.75
C ASN A 220 2.85 6.78 0.64
N ASP A 221 3.85 6.78 -0.23
CA ASP A 221 4.68 7.93 -0.61
C ASP A 221 4.38 8.41 -2.05
N GLY A 222 3.65 7.60 -2.83
CA GLY A 222 3.22 7.91 -4.19
C GLY A 222 1.76 8.38 -4.28
N ASP A 223 1.06 7.98 -5.33
CA ASP A 223 -0.37 8.21 -5.54
C ASP A 223 -1.15 6.92 -5.32
N MET A 224 -2.16 6.96 -4.45
CA MET A 224 -2.95 5.81 -4.07
C MET A 224 -4.44 6.10 -4.18
N THR A 225 -5.16 5.24 -4.89
CA THR A 225 -6.62 5.28 -4.98
C THR A 225 -7.24 3.99 -4.46
N THR A 226 -8.22 4.10 -3.57
CA THR A 226 -9.02 2.96 -3.08
C THR A 226 -10.52 3.25 -3.18
N ARG A 227 -11.29 2.24 -3.62
CA ARG A 227 -12.76 2.33 -3.77
C ARG A 227 -13.53 1.85 -2.55
N GLY A 228 -12.88 1.09 -1.68
CA GLY A 228 -13.37 0.41 -0.49
C GLY A 228 -12.49 0.72 0.71
N ASN A 229 -12.84 0.16 1.86
CA ASN A 229 -12.15 0.45 3.11
C ASN A 229 -10.71 -0.09 3.13
N TYR A 230 -9.91 0.52 4.00
CA TYR A 230 -8.58 0.09 4.44
C TYR A 230 -8.71 -0.68 5.77
N ASP A 231 -7.79 -1.60 6.06
CA ASP A 231 -7.76 -2.35 7.32
C ASP A 231 -7.60 -1.41 8.52
N ASP A 232 -8.65 -1.30 9.32
CA ASP A 232 -8.71 -0.39 10.44
C ASP A 232 -8.59 -1.09 11.81
N THR A 233 -7.99 -2.29 11.85
CA THR A 233 -7.84 -3.12 13.06
C THR A 233 -6.89 -2.53 14.12
N VAL A 234 -7.06 -2.96 15.37
CA VAL A 234 -6.21 -2.56 16.50
C VAL A 234 -4.75 -2.93 16.23
N GLY A 235 -3.85 -1.95 16.36
CA GLY A 235 -2.40 -2.14 16.17
C GLY A 235 -1.88 -1.84 14.77
N SER A 236 -2.75 -1.82 13.76
CA SER A 236 -2.38 -1.47 12.39
C SER A 236 -1.91 -0.01 12.29
N ASN A 237 -0.93 0.23 11.41
CA ASN A 237 -0.44 1.57 11.09
C ASN A 237 -0.54 1.84 9.59
N PHE A 238 -1.10 3.01 9.25
CA PHE A 238 -1.08 3.55 7.91
C PHE A 238 -0.35 4.89 7.89
N SER A 239 0.71 4.99 7.10
CA SER A 239 1.47 6.23 6.87
C SER A 239 1.21 6.75 5.46
N ASN A 240 0.56 7.90 5.33
CA ASN A 240 0.36 8.60 4.07
C ASN A 240 1.26 9.85 3.99
N CYS A 241 2.19 9.83 3.07
CA CYS A 241 3.16 10.89 2.78
C CYS A 241 3.00 11.45 1.35
N GLY A 242 2.42 10.64 0.46
CA GLY A 242 2.03 11.06 -0.89
C GLY A 242 0.59 11.54 -0.96
N THR A 243 -0.12 11.12 -2.01
CA THR A 243 -1.54 11.43 -2.22
C THR A 243 -2.39 10.19 -2.02
N LEU A 244 -3.46 10.30 -1.22
CA LEU A 244 -4.48 9.28 -1.05
C LEU A 244 -5.86 9.80 -1.47
N HIS A 245 -6.51 9.06 -2.35
CA HIS A 245 -7.91 9.21 -2.71
C HIS A 245 -8.71 7.99 -2.30
N MET A 246 -9.65 8.14 -1.37
CA MET A 246 -10.51 7.04 -0.93
C MET A 246 -12.00 7.38 -1.11
N SER A 247 -12.74 6.43 -1.68
CA SER A 247 -14.17 6.58 -2.00
C SER A 247 -15.13 5.93 -1.00
N GLN A 248 -14.64 5.35 0.10
CA GLN A 248 -15.48 4.68 1.11
C GLN A 248 -15.01 4.94 2.55
N ASN A 249 -15.84 4.52 3.52
CA ASN A 249 -15.75 4.87 4.93
C ASN A 249 -14.71 4.02 5.66
N TRP A 250 -14.00 4.63 6.62
CA TRP A 250 -13.61 3.91 7.83
C TRP A 250 -14.83 3.82 8.75
N THR A 251 -15.57 2.72 8.70
CA THR A 251 -16.78 2.56 9.53
C THR A 251 -16.46 2.20 10.98
N ASN A 252 -15.22 1.80 11.29
CA ASN A 252 -14.86 1.29 12.60
C ASN A 252 -13.36 1.46 12.90
N LEU A 253 -12.84 2.69 12.76
CA LEU A 253 -11.41 2.96 12.91
C LEU A 253 -10.90 2.57 14.31
N GLN A 254 -10.07 1.53 14.39
CA GLN A 254 -9.41 1.05 15.61
C GLN A 254 -7.86 1.18 15.55
N GLY A 255 -7.28 1.26 14.35
CA GLY A 255 -5.86 1.46 14.11
C GLY A 255 -5.41 2.92 14.15
N ARG A 256 -4.20 3.16 13.65
CA ARG A 256 -3.57 4.49 13.56
C ARG A 256 -3.35 4.93 12.12
N ILE A 257 -3.81 6.13 11.79
CA ILE A 257 -3.52 6.82 10.53
C ILE A 257 -2.60 8.00 10.81
N ILE A 258 -1.47 8.06 10.09
CA ILE A 258 -0.52 9.16 10.11
C ILE A 258 -0.56 9.80 8.73
N ASN A 259 -0.92 11.08 8.66
CA ASN A 259 -0.97 11.83 7.41
C ASN A 259 0.04 12.98 7.42
N THR A 260 1.07 12.88 6.58
CA THR A 260 2.03 13.94 6.27
C THR A 260 1.91 14.43 4.83
N GLY A 261 1.17 13.70 3.99
CA GLY A 261 0.82 14.06 2.61
C GLY A 261 -0.58 14.65 2.45
N ASN A 262 -1.17 14.46 1.26
CA ASN A 262 -2.53 14.89 0.96
C ASN A 262 -3.50 13.71 1.03
N MET A 263 -4.54 13.82 1.85
CA MET A 263 -5.54 12.78 2.03
C MET A 263 -6.94 13.29 1.70
N THR A 264 -7.66 12.59 0.84
CA THR A 264 -9.02 12.95 0.40
C THR A 264 -9.96 11.76 0.54
N VAL A 265 -10.93 11.87 1.45
CA VAL A 265 -11.97 10.87 1.75
C VAL A 265 -13.35 11.56 1.70
N THR A 266 -13.85 11.81 0.50
CA THR A 266 -14.93 12.79 0.29
C THR A 266 -16.30 12.17 0.04
N VAL A 267 -16.34 10.89 -0.31
CA VAL A 267 -17.62 10.21 -0.53
C VAL A 267 -18.31 9.88 0.79
N SER A 268 -17.57 9.76 1.90
CA SER A 268 -18.12 9.12 3.09
C SER A 268 -17.35 9.52 4.38
N SER A 269 -17.98 9.38 5.55
CA SER A 269 -17.50 9.89 6.84
C SER A 269 -16.61 8.89 7.59
N VAL A 270 -15.79 9.40 8.52
CA VAL A 270 -14.95 8.58 9.40
C VAL A 270 -15.68 8.26 10.70
N ALA A 271 -15.80 6.99 11.07
CA ALA A 271 -16.33 6.55 12.35
C ALA A 271 -15.23 5.86 13.17
N PHE A 272 -14.88 6.44 14.32
CA PHE A 272 -13.88 5.88 15.22
C PHE A 272 -14.50 4.87 16.17
N ASN A 273 -13.74 3.82 16.47
CA ASN A 273 -13.88 3.02 17.67
C ASN A 273 -13.00 3.60 18.80
N SER A 274 -13.03 3.00 19.99
CA SER A 274 -12.38 3.50 21.19
C SER A 274 -10.86 3.49 21.16
N THR A 275 -10.21 2.82 20.22
CA THR A 275 -8.74 2.81 20.08
C THR A 275 -8.25 3.60 18.86
N GLY A 276 -9.15 4.06 18.00
CA GLY A 276 -8.79 4.70 16.74
C GLY A 276 -8.02 6.01 16.93
N ARG A 277 -7.00 6.21 16.10
CA ARG A 277 -6.18 7.42 16.12
C ARG A 277 -5.93 7.95 14.72
N ILE A 278 -6.10 9.26 14.55
CA ILE A 278 -5.59 10.00 13.40
C ILE A 278 -4.58 11.02 13.91
N ASP A 279 -3.39 11.05 13.32
CA ASP A 279 -2.39 12.10 13.46
C ASP A 279 -2.21 12.80 12.11
N ASN A 280 -2.70 14.05 11.99
CA ASN A 280 -2.59 14.83 10.77
C ASN A 280 -1.57 15.97 10.90
N TYR A 281 -0.60 16.00 9.99
CA TYR A 281 0.46 17.01 9.93
C TYR A 281 0.42 17.83 8.63
N SER A 282 -0.55 17.55 7.76
CA SER A 282 -0.66 18.15 6.42
C SER A 282 -2.14 18.36 6.06
N ILE A 283 -2.54 18.12 4.81
CA ILE A 283 -3.90 18.36 4.33
C ILE A 283 -4.72 17.07 4.37
N MET A 284 -5.89 17.15 4.99
CA MET A 284 -6.88 16.09 5.02
C MET A 284 -8.28 16.65 4.71
N SER A 285 -8.95 16.10 3.70
CA SER A 285 -10.36 16.37 3.41
C SER A 285 -11.19 15.12 3.70
N LEU A 286 -12.21 15.26 4.54
CA LEU A 286 -13.12 14.19 4.95
C LEU A 286 -14.56 14.62 4.71
N ARG A 287 -15.49 13.70 4.43
CA ARG A 287 -16.91 14.10 4.35
C ARG A 287 -17.47 14.54 5.72
N GLY A 288 -17.07 13.85 6.78
CA GLY A 288 -17.53 14.04 8.15
C GLY A 288 -16.80 13.11 9.12
N VAL A 289 -17.12 13.20 10.41
CA VAL A 289 -16.53 12.38 11.47
C VAL A 289 -17.53 12.07 12.59
N THR A 290 -17.45 10.86 13.13
CA THR A 290 -18.11 10.47 14.39
C THR A 290 -17.07 9.79 15.27
N MET A 291 -16.87 10.28 16.50
CA MET A 291 -15.89 9.70 17.41
C MET A 291 -16.52 8.91 18.55
N ALA A 292 -15.88 7.81 18.93
CA ALA A 292 -16.28 7.01 20.08
C ALA A 292 -16.13 7.81 21.40
N PRO A 293 -17.01 7.56 22.39
CA PRO A 293 -17.06 8.31 23.64
C PRO A 293 -15.80 8.17 24.49
N ASP A 294 -15.00 7.10 24.34
CA ASP A 294 -13.76 6.85 25.08
C ASP A 294 -12.60 6.48 24.15
N GLY A 295 -11.38 6.89 24.51
CA GLY A 295 -10.10 6.47 23.89
C GLY A 295 -9.77 6.93 22.45
N ALA A 296 -10.76 7.30 21.62
CA ALA A 296 -10.50 7.82 20.27
C ALA A 296 -9.76 9.18 20.28
N VAL A 297 -8.79 9.36 19.37
CA VAL A 297 -7.98 10.59 19.25
C VAL A 297 -7.91 11.07 17.81
N PHE A 298 -8.21 12.34 17.57
CA PHE A 298 -7.86 13.01 16.31
C PHE A 298 -6.93 14.18 16.64
N TYR A 299 -5.64 13.94 16.46
CA TYR A 299 -4.59 14.91 16.60
C TYR A 299 -4.32 15.62 15.27
N ASN A 300 -4.18 16.94 15.30
CA ASN A 300 -3.99 17.75 14.10
C ASN A 300 -3.03 18.92 14.35
N GLU A 301 -2.01 19.02 13.50
CA GLU A 301 -1.13 20.19 13.35
C GLU A 301 -1.24 20.83 11.97
N GLY A 302 -1.94 20.16 11.05
CA GLY A 302 -2.19 20.64 9.71
C GLY A 302 -3.60 21.14 9.50
N GLU A 303 -4.14 20.96 8.30
CA GLU A 303 -5.47 21.41 7.93
C GLU A 303 -6.39 20.23 7.64
N VAL A 304 -7.48 20.14 8.40
CA VAL A 304 -8.57 19.19 8.19
C VAL A 304 -9.80 19.96 7.74
N THR A 305 -10.40 19.54 6.64
CA THR A 305 -11.68 20.05 6.16
C THR A 305 -12.71 18.93 6.18
N PHE A 306 -13.83 19.15 6.87
CA PHE A 306 -15.03 18.34 6.73
C PHE A 306 -15.97 18.98 5.72
N GLU A 307 -16.38 18.24 4.70
CA GLU A 307 -17.26 18.74 3.63
C GLU A 307 -18.69 18.99 4.10
N THR A 308 -19.11 18.33 5.18
CA THR A 308 -20.46 18.41 5.74
C THR A 308 -20.44 18.74 7.23
N ASN A 309 -21.61 19.04 7.80
CA ASN A 309 -21.79 19.23 9.23
C ASN A 309 -21.94 17.89 10.00
N GLN A 310 -21.65 16.75 9.35
CA GLN A 310 -21.69 15.42 9.98
C GLN A 310 -20.46 15.23 10.89
N VAL A 311 -20.38 16.05 11.94
CA VAL A 311 -19.30 16.11 12.91
C VAL A 311 -19.91 15.79 14.27
N TYR A 312 -19.60 14.63 14.83
CA TYR A 312 -20.27 14.07 15.99
C TYR A 312 -19.30 13.63 17.09
N ASN A 313 -19.61 14.00 18.34
CA ASN A 313 -18.92 13.52 19.56
C ASN A 313 -17.39 13.72 19.55
N VAL A 314 -16.92 14.84 19.01
CA VAL A 314 -15.52 15.03 18.62
C VAL A 314 -14.55 15.15 19.79
N LYS A 315 -13.33 14.68 19.55
CA LYS A 315 -12.17 14.83 20.42
C LYS A 315 -10.97 15.28 19.60
N PHE A 316 -10.84 16.58 19.46
CA PHE A 316 -9.78 17.19 18.67
C PHE A 316 -8.65 17.66 19.57
N TYR A 317 -7.45 17.31 19.16
CA TYR A 317 -6.22 17.65 19.87
C TYR A 317 -5.27 18.35 18.91
N GLY A 318 -4.63 19.42 19.39
CA GLY A 318 -3.57 20.10 18.67
C GLY A 318 -2.30 20.20 19.51
N PRO A 319 -1.28 20.89 18.98
CA PRO A 319 -0.02 21.13 19.69
C PRO A 319 -0.22 21.71 21.09
N GLY A 320 0.62 21.32 22.05
CA GLY A 320 0.53 21.67 23.46
C GLY A 320 -0.54 20.91 24.26
N SER A 321 -1.30 20.01 23.63
CA SER A 321 -2.20 19.10 24.34
C SER A 321 -1.47 17.89 24.91
N ASN A 322 -2.08 17.21 25.88
CA ASN A 322 -1.57 15.94 26.42
C ASN A 322 -1.68 14.74 25.45
N GLN A 323 -2.12 14.98 24.21
CA GLN A 323 -2.19 14.00 23.14
C GLN A 323 -1.21 14.31 21.99
N GLN A 324 -0.41 15.38 22.13
CA GLN A 324 0.69 15.68 21.20
C GLN A 324 1.66 14.51 21.16
N PRO A 325 1.92 13.93 19.98
CA PRO A 325 2.91 12.87 19.82
C PRO A 325 4.31 13.33 20.20
N ASP A 326 5.07 12.47 20.87
CA ASP A 326 6.40 12.78 21.41
C ASP A 326 7.43 13.28 20.38
N HIS A 327 7.27 12.89 19.10
CA HIS A 327 8.17 13.33 18.04
C HIS A 327 7.89 14.77 17.59
N SER A 328 6.69 15.30 17.85
CA SER A 328 6.34 16.66 17.48
C SER A 328 6.71 17.63 18.59
N THR A 329 7.46 18.67 18.20
CA THR A 329 7.75 19.85 19.03
C THR A 329 7.03 21.10 18.52
N SER A 330 6.07 20.92 17.60
CA SER A 330 5.32 22.02 17.02
C SER A 330 4.61 22.83 18.10
N THR A 331 4.55 24.14 17.90
CA THR A 331 3.72 25.08 18.68
C THR A 331 2.69 25.78 17.80
N ASN A 332 2.61 25.40 16.53
CA ASN A 332 1.67 25.92 15.56
C ASN A 332 0.23 25.47 15.88
N TYR A 333 -0.72 25.93 15.08
CA TYR A 333 -2.12 25.57 15.19
C TYR A 333 -2.49 24.50 14.18
N GLY A 334 -3.17 23.45 14.65
CA GLY A 334 -3.97 22.60 13.77
C GLY A 334 -5.28 23.30 13.42
N ARG A 335 -5.71 23.26 12.16
CA ARG A 335 -6.97 23.83 11.72
C ARG A 335 -8.00 22.76 11.39
N PHE A 336 -9.21 22.91 11.92
CA PHE A 336 -10.39 22.18 11.50
C PHE A 336 -11.41 23.11 10.87
N LYS A 337 -11.97 22.73 9.73
CA LYS A 337 -13.00 23.47 9.00
C LYS A 337 -14.23 22.59 8.80
N TRP A 338 -15.43 23.10 9.06
CA TRP A 338 -16.67 22.43 8.64
C TRP A 338 -17.82 23.43 8.51
N PRO A 339 -18.85 23.14 7.69
CA PRO A 339 -20.03 23.99 7.62
C PRO A 339 -20.96 23.75 8.81
N GLY A 340 -21.60 24.81 9.31
CA GLY A 340 -22.69 24.69 10.28
C GLY A 340 -22.26 24.21 11.66
N VAL A 341 -23.17 23.51 12.33
CA VAL A 341 -23.05 23.13 13.75
C VAL A 341 -22.82 21.63 13.87
N SER A 342 -21.79 21.23 14.63
CA SER A 342 -21.53 19.83 15.01
C SER A 342 -22.53 19.37 16.07
N ASN A 343 -22.73 18.06 16.20
CA ASN A 343 -23.68 17.50 17.16
C ASN A 343 -22.98 16.68 18.25
N GLY A 344 -23.53 16.71 19.46
CA GLY A 344 -23.01 15.94 20.59
C GLY A 344 -21.85 16.62 21.33
N ASN A 345 -21.14 15.85 22.15
CA ASN A 345 -20.10 16.39 23.02
C ASN A 345 -18.83 16.73 22.23
N ALA A 346 -18.10 17.74 22.68
CA ALA A 346 -16.84 18.15 22.06
C ALA A 346 -15.75 18.33 23.12
N LEU A 347 -14.64 17.66 22.92
CA LEU A 347 -13.40 17.86 23.66
C LEU A 347 -12.38 18.45 22.69
N VAL A 348 -11.98 19.70 22.90
CA VAL A 348 -11.07 20.41 22.01
C VAL A 348 -9.91 20.99 22.83
N LYS A 349 -8.69 20.48 22.62
CA LYS A 349 -7.53 20.85 23.46
C LYS A 349 -6.29 21.17 22.62
N GLY A 350 -5.47 22.09 23.12
CA GLY A 350 -4.24 22.51 22.47
C GLY A 350 -4.44 23.66 21.48
N ASN A 351 -3.40 23.99 20.75
CA ASN A 351 -3.40 25.06 19.75
C ASN A 351 -4.20 24.58 18.53
N LEU A 352 -5.49 24.88 18.54
CA LEU A 352 -6.42 24.56 17.47
C LEU A 352 -7.12 25.81 16.97
N ASN A 353 -7.29 25.92 15.66
CA ASN A 353 -8.11 26.93 15.02
C ASN A 353 -9.33 26.26 14.37
N LEU A 354 -10.52 26.62 14.84
CA LEU A 354 -11.78 26.05 14.37
C LEU A 354 -12.52 27.08 13.51
N VAL A 355 -12.86 26.71 12.29
CA VAL A 355 -13.49 27.60 11.32
C VAL A 355 -14.83 27.03 10.85
N ASN A 356 -15.89 27.78 11.04
CA ASN A 356 -17.19 27.49 10.45
C ASN A 356 -17.23 28.06 9.02
N THR A 357 -17.34 27.20 8.01
CA THR A 357 -17.37 27.62 6.60
C THR A 357 -18.74 28.09 6.13
N ASN A 358 -19.80 27.80 6.90
CA ASN A 358 -21.16 28.24 6.63
C ASN A 358 -21.86 28.64 7.94
N GLY A 359 -21.43 29.76 8.52
CA GLY A 359 -21.92 30.26 9.78
C GLY A 359 -20.90 31.12 10.51
N LYS A 360 -21.13 31.33 11.81
CA LYS A 360 -20.20 32.08 12.66
C LYS A 360 -19.15 31.14 13.22
N SER A 361 -17.87 31.49 13.04
CA SER A 361 -16.78 30.82 13.75
C SER A 361 -16.73 31.30 15.20
N SER A 362 -17.53 30.67 16.06
CA SER A 362 -17.53 30.83 17.50
C SER A 362 -17.84 29.50 18.16
N ARG A 363 -17.55 29.36 19.46
CA ARG A 363 -17.87 28.16 20.23
C ARG A 363 -19.34 27.73 20.05
N GLU A 364 -20.28 28.65 20.23
CA GLU A 364 -21.70 28.40 19.98
C GLU A 364 -22.02 28.17 18.50
N GLY A 365 -21.41 28.93 17.57
CA GLY A 365 -21.66 28.79 16.14
C GLY A 365 -21.14 27.48 15.54
N MET A 366 -20.22 26.80 16.22
CA MET A 366 -19.65 25.52 15.80
C MET A 366 -20.25 24.32 16.54
N PHE A 367 -20.64 24.48 17.81
CA PHE A 367 -21.10 23.38 18.68
C PHE A 367 -22.55 23.52 19.18
N GLY A 368 -23.23 24.63 18.87
CA GLY A 368 -24.64 24.89 19.20
C GLY A 368 -24.90 25.23 20.67
N ASN A 369 -24.13 24.66 21.60
CA ASN A 369 -24.23 24.94 23.03
C ASN A 369 -22.84 24.93 23.68
N ASN A 370 -22.55 25.92 24.52
CA ASN A 370 -21.27 25.98 25.22
C ASN A 370 -21.08 24.84 26.23
N SER A 371 -22.15 24.30 26.83
CA SER A 371 -22.07 23.28 27.88
C SER A 371 -21.57 21.92 27.38
N VAL A 372 -21.64 21.67 26.07
CA VAL A 372 -21.17 20.40 25.47
C VAL A 372 -19.69 20.45 25.08
N VAL A 373 -19.04 21.61 25.20
CA VAL A 373 -17.65 21.83 24.82
C VAL A 373 -16.76 21.87 26.05
N SER A 374 -15.69 21.10 26.05
CA SER A 374 -14.58 21.22 27.00
C SER A 374 -13.35 21.71 26.24
N ASP A 375 -12.91 22.93 26.54
CA ASP A 375 -11.69 23.52 26.00
C ASP A 375 -10.76 24.00 27.13
N ASN A 376 -9.48 24.17 26.83
CA ASN A 376 -8.45 24.66 27.76
C ASN A 376 -8.06 26.13 27.49
N GLY A 377 -8.88 26.90 26.77
CA GLY A 377 -8.63 28.30 26.44
C GLY A 377 -7.59 28.58 25.34
N SER A 378 -6.85 27.58 24.85
CA SER A 378 -5.89 27.75 23.74
C SER A 378 -6.54 27.66 22.35
N VAL A 379 -7.79 27.23 22.27
CA VAL A 379 -8.53 27.10 21.02
C VAL A 379 -8.97 28.47 20.50
N LYS A 380 -8.76 28.72 19.21
CA LYS A 380 -9.19 29.92 18.49
C LYS A 380 -10.33 29.58 17.53
N TYR A 381 -11.19 30.55 17.29
CA TYR A 381 -12.33 30.42 16.40
C TYR A 381 -12.25 31.46 15.28
N GLY A 382 -12.26 31.00 14.03
CA GLY A 382 -12.33 31.83 12.83
C GLY A 382 -10.99 32.38 12.36
N ASN A 383 -11.02 33.62 11.84
CA ASN A 383 -9.81 34.28 11.38
C ASN A 383 -8.90 34.55 12.57
N CYS A 384 -7.69 33.99 12.48
CA CYS A 384 -6.66 34.12 13.49
C CYS A 384 -5.34 34.37 12.77
N ASN A 385 -4.94 35.63 12.71
CA ASN A 385 -3.76 36.09 11.97
C ASN A 385 -2.46 35.52 12.56
N ASP A 386 -2.47 35.20 13.86
CA ASP A 386 -1.32 34.61 14.57
C ASP A 386 -1.36 33.07 14.58
N CYS A 387 -2.41 32.45 14.01
CA CYS A 387 -2.53 30.99 13.94
C CYS A 387 -1.86 30.45 12.69
N THR A 388 -0.57 30.21 12.77
CA THR A 388 0.20 29.48 11.75
C THR A 388 -0.27 28.03 11.66
N VAL A 389 -0.55 27.53 10.45
CA VAL A 389 -0.96 26.14 10.17
C VAL A 389 0.06 25.52 9.21
N ILE A 390 0.48 24.29 9.45
CA ILE A 390 1.41 23.56 8.57
C ILE A 390 0.61 22.77 7.53
N THR A 391 0.86 22.95 6.24
CA THR A 391 0.18 22.16 5.18
C THR A 391 1.13 21.33 4.35
N GLU A 392 2.42 21.34 4.72
CA GLU A 392 3.49 20.59 4.09
C GLU A 392 4.40 20.10 5.21
N TYR A 393 4.50 18.78 5.36
CA TYR A 393 5.35 18.15 6.38
C TYR A 393 6.47 17.39 5.67
N ASP A 394 7.71 17.63 6.08
CA ASP A 394 8.92 17.21 5.36
C ASP A 394 9.42 15.82 5.77
N GLN A 395 8.77 15.18 6.75
CA GLN A 395 9.12 13.84 7.22
C GLN A 395 7.98 12.88 6.95
N CYS A 396 8.31 11.73 6.38
CA CYS A 396 7.37 10.64 6.23
C CYS A 396 7.55 9.67 7.39
N ALA A 397 6.45 9.29 8.06
CA ALA A 397 6.53 8.20 9.03
C ALA A 397 6.82 6.87 8.29
N ASN A 398 7.58 6.00 8.93
CA ASN A 398 7.83 4.65 8.45
C ASN A 398 6.51 3.85 8.45
N ALA A 399 6.48 2.73 7.72
CA ALA A 399 5.30 1.87 7.62
C ALA A 399 4.83 1.33 8.98
N ASP A 400 5.76 1.18 9.94
CA ASP A 400 5.50 0.75 11.32
C ASP A 400 4.98 1.88 12.25
N GLY A 401 4.80 3.09 11.72
CA GLY A 401 4.36 4.27 12.46
C GLY A 401 5.47 4.92 13.31
N THR A 402 6.70 4.41 13.24
CA THR A 402 7.87 5.09 13.78
C THR A 402 8.28 6.26 12.90
N TRP A 403 9.02 7.19 13.48
CA TRP A 403 9.55 8.34 12.74
C TRP A 403 11.01 8.09 12.39
N PRO A 404 11.46 8.48 11.19
CA PRO A 404 12.87 8.50 10.87
C PRO A 404 13.62 9.21 11.98
N ILE A 405 14.69 8.60 12.48
CA ILE A 405 15.53 9.25 13.50
C ILE A 405 16.04 10.54 12.86
N ASN A 406 15.62 11.68 13.41
CA ASN A 406 16.22 12.97 13.08
C ASN A 406 17.72 12.88 13.34
N VAL A 407 18.50 12.70 12.26
CA VAL A 407 19.98 12.67 12.28
C VAL A 407 20.59 14.02 12.68
N ASN A 408 19.75 15.00 13.06
CA ASN A 408 20.15 16.25 13.69
C ASN A 408 20.21 16.18 15.23
N LYS A 409 20.32 14.98 15.83
CA LYS A 409 21.08 14.83 17.08
C LYS A 409 22.58 15.02 16.74
N PRO A 410 23.41 15.60 17.62
CA PRO A 410 24.70 16.24 17.26
C PRO A 410 25.83 15.32 16.74
N GLU A 411 25.54 14.06 16.40
CA GLU A 411 26.53 13.11 15.89
C GLU A 411 26.03 12.56 14.55
N MET A 412 26.68 12.99 13.46
CA MET A 412 26.60 12.53 12.05
C MET A 412 25.92 13.49 11.04
N PRO A 413 26.40 13.51 9.77
CA PRO A 413 26.57 14.75 9.00
C PRO A 413 25.31 15.23 8.27
N LYS A 414 25.18 16.56 8.27
CA LYS A 414 24.21 17.40 7.56
C LYS A 414 23.81 16.84 6.19
N SER A 415 22.52 16.54 6.03
CA SER A 415 21.89 16.50 4.71
C SER A 415 20.61 17.34 4.69
N ILE A 416 20.68 18.33 3.79
CA ILE A 416 19.63 19.11 3.10
C ILE A 416 18.71 20.00 3.97
N PRO A 417 18.82 21.35 3.86
CA PRO A 417 17.87 22.27 4.46
C PRO A 417 16.56 22.24 3.66
N VAL A 418 15.47 21.77 4.26
CA VAL A 418 14.14 21.86 3.63
C VAL A 418 13.53 23.23 3.94
N ASN A 419 13.26 23.97 2.87
CA ASN A 419 12.58 25.27 2.90
C ASN A 419 11.18 25.06 3.48
N ARG A 420 10.92 25.55 4.70
CA ARG A 420 9.58 25.57 5.31
C ARG A 420 8.71 26.57 4.55
N HIS A 421 7.83 26.10 3.67
CA HIS A 421 6.78 26.97 3.14
C HIS A 421 5.64 27.08 4.14
N VAL A 422 5.85 27.94 5.13
CA VAL A 422 4.81 28.44 6.02
C VAL A 422 3.89 29.33 5.19
N ARG A 423 2.64 28.90 4.94
CA ARG A 423 1.62 29.83 4.46
C ARG A 423 1.11 30.65 5.64
N THR A 424 1.60 31.88 5.78
CA THR A 424 0.89 32.91 6.53
C THR A 424 -0.31 33.34 5.68
N HIS A 425 -1.51 32.93 6.09
CA HIS A 425 -2.73 33.41 5.45
C HIS A 425 -3.10 34.78 6.04
N LEU A 426 -3.15 35.79 5.16
CA LEU A 426 -3.77 37.11 5.39
C LEU A 426 -5.30 36.99 5.54
#